data_AF-X1QJF7-F1
#
_entry.id   AF-X1QJF7-F1
#
_cell.length_a   1.000
_cell.length_b   1.000
_cell.length_c   1.000
_cell.angle_alpha   90.00
_cell.angle_beta   90.00
_cell.angle_gamma   90.00
#
_symmetry.space_group_name_H-M   'P 1'
#
loop_
_entity.id
_entity.type
_entity.pdbx_description
1 polymer ?
#
loop_
_entity_poly.entity_id
_entity_poly.type
_entity_poly.pdbx_seq_one_letter_code
_entity_poly.pdbx_strand_id
1 'polypeptide(L)' 'MSIKDFLDERLESEEVKAALAAEALIGSYGGPMTPGSAYIMVHYSLGAGEWEGA' A
#
# COMPACT_ATOMS: atom_id res chain seq x y z
N MET A 1 3.78 10.94 -3.50
CA MET A 1 3.98 10.05 -2.34
C MET A 1 4.07 8.62 -2.84
N SER A 2 5.12 7.90 -2.45
CA SER A 2 5.26 6.44 -2.66
C SER A 2 4.71 5.67 -1.45
N ILE A 3 4.49 4.35 -1.59
CA ILE A 3 4.05 3.53 -0.46
C ILE A 3 5.13 3.48 0.64
N LYS A 4 6.41 3.51 0.29
CA LYS A 4 7.48 3.60 1.30
C LYS A 4 7.34 4.87 2.13
N ASP A 5 7.17 6.03 1.48
CA ASP A 5 7.02 7.31 2.20
C ASP A 5 5.82 7.26 3.15
N PHE A 6 4.69 6.70 2.68
CA PHE A 6 3.47 6.59 3.47
C PHE A 6 3.62 5.69 4.72
N LEU A 7 4.31 4.55 4.57
CA LEU A 7 4.50 3.58 5.65
C LEU A 7 5.59 4.02 6.65
N ASP A 8 6.64 4.69 6.18
CA ASP A 8 7.71 5.22 7.04
C ASP A 8 7.23 6.25 8.05
N GLU A 9 6.22 7.05 7.69
CA GLU A 9 5.61 8.04 8.59
C GLU A 9 4.78 7.40 9.72
N ARG A 10 4.43 6.12 9.61
CA ARG A 10 3.41 5.46 10.46
C ARG A 10 3.91 4.23 11.19
N LEU A 11 4.94 3.58 10.68
CA LEU A 11 5.42 2.30 11.16
C LEU A 11 6.93 2.35 11.44
N GLU A 12 7.37 1.56 12.40
CA GLU A 12 8.78 1.48 12.80
C GLU A 12 9.46 0.21 12.26
N SER A 13 8.76 -0.94 12.26
CA SER A 13 9.32 -2.22 11.80
C SER A 13 9.42 -2.28 10.28
N GLU A 14 10.63 -2.48 9.78
CA GLU A 14 10.89 -2.67 8.35
C GLU A 14 10.24 -3.94 7.81
N GLU A 15 10.12 -5.00 8.61
CA GLU A 15 9.46 -6.25 8.24
C GLU A 15 7.97 -6.04 7.99
N VAL A 16 7.29 -5.27 8.85
CA VAL A 16 5.86 -4.95 8.68
C VAL A 16 5.66 -4.04 7.46
N LYS A 17 6.52 -3.03 7.27
CA LYS A 17 6.47 -2.17 6.07
C LYS A 17 6.64 -2.97 4.79
N ALA A 18 7.59 -3.91 4.76
CA ALA A 18 7.84 -4.75 3.60
C ALA A 18 6.65 -5.67 3.27
N ALA A 19 6.04 -6.27 4.29
CA ALA A 19 4.84 -7.09 4.12
C ALA A 19 3.69 -6.29 3.50
N LEU A 20 3.41 -5.10 4.02
CA LEU A 20 2.34 -4.23 3.52
C LEU A 20 2.65 -3.65 2.14
N ALA A 21 3.90 -3.26 1.88
CA ALA A 21 4.30 -2.68 0.60
C ALA A 21 4.03 -3.61 -0.60
N ALA A 22 4.00 -4.93 -0.39
CA ALA A 22 3.62 -5.89 -1.44
C ALA A 22 2.18 -5.68 -1.94
N GLU A 23 1.24 -5.34 -1.05
CA GLU A 23 -0.17 -5.12 -1.41
C GLU A 23 -0.34 -3.86 -2.26
N ALA A 24 0.46 -2.82 -2.01
CA ALA A 24 0.47 -1.58 -2.79
C ALA A 24 0.99 -1.74 -4.24
N LEU A 25 1.45 -2.93 -4.62
CA LEU A 25 2.05 -3.17 -5.94
C LEU A 25 1.24 -4.12 -6.81
N ILE A 26 0.10 -4.62 -6.32
CA ILE A 26 -0.77 -5.49 -7.10
C ILE A 26 -1.27 -4.72 -8.33
N GLY A 27 -1.01 -5.27 -9.53
CA GLY A 27 -1.36 -4.64 -10.80
C GLY A 27 -0.46 -3.46 -11.21
N SER A 28 0.61 -3.18 -10.48
CA SER A 28 1.60 -2.15 -10.80
C SER A 28 2.81 -2.72 -11.53
N TYR A 29 3.34 -1.98 -12.50
CA TYR A 29 4.64 -2.27 -13.13
C TYR A 29 5.83 -1.66 -12.36
N GLY A 30 5.56 -0.91 -11.28
CA GLY A 30 6.56 -0.21 -10.46
C GLY A 30 6.93 -0.93 -9.16
N GLY A 31 7.86 -0.34 -8.41
CA GLY A 31 8.27 -0.82 -7.09
C GLY A 31 7.78 0.06 -5.93
N PRO A 32 8.15 -0.25 -4.67
CA PRO A 32 7.68 0.47 -3.48
C PRO A 32 8.00 1.98 -3.47
N MET A 33 9.00 2.40 -4.23
CA MET A 33 9.42 3.81 -4.38
C MET A 33 8.73 4.54 -5.53
N THR A 34 7.97 3.83 -6.36
CA THR A 34 7.30 4.45 -7.51
C THR A 34 6.25 5.44 -7.01
N PRO A 35 6.27 6.70 -7.47
CA PRO A 35 5.26 7.69 -7.11
C PRO A 35 3.85 7.19 -7.42
N GLY A 36 2.92 7.39 -6.49
CA GLY A 36 1.52 6.95 -6.64
C GLY A 36 1.22 5.55 -6.12
N SER A 37 2.22 4.74 -5.77
CA SER A 37 2.02 3.41 -5.17
C SER A 37 1.20 3.44 -3.86
N ALA A 38 1.29 4.51 -3.06
CA ALA A 38 0.46 4.67 -1.86
C ALA A 38 -1.04 4.68 -2.15
N TYR A 39 -1.46 5.22 -3.31
CA TYR A 39 -2.87 5.27 -3.70
C TYR A 39 -3.46 3.87 -3.90
N ILE A 40 -2.67 2.92 -4.41
CA ILE A 40 -3.14 1.56 -4.72
C ILE A 40 -3.59 0.85 -3.43
N MET A 41 -2.79 0.92 -2.37
CA MET A 41 -3.14 0.32 -1.07
C MET A 41 -4.37 0.99 -0.46
N VAL A 42 -4.42 2.33 -0.44
CA VAL A 42 -5.58 3.06 0.11
C VAL A 42 -6.85 2.74 -0.67
N HIS A 43 -6.76 2.71 -2.01
CA HIS A 43 -7.88 2.36 -2.88
C HIS A 43 -8.39 0.93 -2.62
N TYR A 44 -7.49 -0.02 -2.43
CA TYR A 44 -7.84 -1.39 -2.08
C TYR A 44 -8.52 -1.48 -0.70
N SER A 45 -7.96 -0.88 0.35
CA SER A 45 -8.54 -0.94 1.70
C SER A 45 -9.93 -0.29 1.78
N LEU A 46 -10.16 0.80 1.02
CA LEU A 46 -11.48 1.43 0.93
C LEU A 46 -12.48 0.56 0.17
N GLY A 47 -12.08 -0.07 -0.93
CA GLY A 47 -12.94 -0.95 -1.73
C GLY A 47 -13.23 -2.31 -1.07
N ALA A 48 -12.29 -2.84 -0.27
CA ALA A 48 -12.46 -4.09 0.46
C ALA A 48 -13.62 -4.00 1.48
N GLY A 49 -13.76 -2.86 2.17
CA GLY A 49 -14.87 -2.62 3.09
C GLY A 49 -16.24 -2.55 2.41
N GLU A 50 -16.29 -2.25 1.12
CA GLU A 50 -17.55 -2.25 0.35
C GLU A 50 -17.95 -3.66 -0.15
N TRP A 51 -17.01 -4.61 -0.19
CA TRP A 51 -17.24 -5.99 -0.63
C TRP A 51 -17.57 -6.97 0.50
N GLU A 52 -17.19 -6.68 1.76
CA GLU A 52 -17.53 -7.54 2.91
C GLU A 52 -19.02 -7.49 3.32
N GLY A 53 -19.85 -6.74 2.59
CA GLY A 53 -21.30 -6.65 2.79
C GLY A 53 -22.16 -7.12 1.60
N ALA A 54 -21.56 -7.79 0.60
CA ALA A 54 -22.26 -8.29 -0.61
C ALA A 54 -22.39 -9.83 -0.62
#